data_AF-A0A850C0I6-F1
#
_entry.id   AF-A0A850C0I6-F1
#
_cell.length_a   1.000
_cell.length_b   1.000
_cell.length_c   1.000
_cell.angle_alpha   90.00
_cell.angle_beta   90.00
_cell.angle_gamma   90.00
#
_symmetry.space_group_name_H-M   'P 1'
#
loop_
_entity.id
_entity.type
_entity.pdbx_description
1 polymer ?
#
loop_
_entity_poly.entity_id
_entity_poly.type
_entity_poly.pdbx_seq_one_letter_code
_entity_poly.pdbx_strand_id
1 'polypeptide(L)'
;TAAPQPVELSGEAAEPLLAEAATSGDTAGFLQTLLCASVILPIADPEAAHLRVGDPAFRWASDIVDGNIGITVYTTEARMAERAGEGTPHTTVPFGWLIQHWPGQDYALYVNPGTEVGANMSGPEIEPLLKWAEAKDLLVFAREMEKRHAAAARAASPAHRVQPVLWQKTIPHHQVPFYLERGYDRVGGFVHPAEAVDHLRTPAQLYLALGLIRSSEDFSPTDDSVHVLRWTGYRTDLYPAAIGGNDFPTAQSRGGTVVEPGPFRGDGFAPSESPEDRIPEHKVDSVRLPHGAKILRIDSRGEVTEIAQYDSDTREWAPVDGAFGGPAAIEASSVPALPSAPESSGPPPAGPMGEAFGYGGGASGGYDSALGDAWGDADGHYDLVRPTPEDRAASVLDKRTSDWKDA
;
A
#
# COMPACT_ATOMS: atom_id res chain seq x y z
N THR A 1 -38.73 9.90 30.34
CA THR A 1 -38.73 9.04 29.15
C THR A 1 -37.28 8.81 28.77
N ALA A 2 -36.83 7.56 28.62
CA ALA A 2 -35.46 7.31 28.18
C ALA A 2 -35.24 7.99 26.82
N ALA A 3 -34.13 8.70 26.64
CA ALA A 3 -33.80 9.28 25.35
C ALA A 3 -33.76 8.16 24.30
N PRO A 4 -34.30 8.38 23.09
CA PRO A 4 -34.20 7.40 22.02
C PRO A 4 -32.72 7.06 21.79
N GLN A 5 -32.39 5.78 21.68
CA GLN A 5 -31.02 5.37 21.41
C GLN A 5 -30.58 5.87 20.03
N PRO A 6 -29.31 6.31 19.88
CA PRO A 6 -28.80 6.74 18.58
C PRO A 6 -28.82 5.56 17.59
N VAL A 7 -29.29 5.84 16.38
CA VAL A 7 -29.35 4.90 15.26
C VAL A 7 -28.49 5.45 14.13
N GLU A 8 -27.76 4.58 13.47
CA GLU A 8 -26.87 4.98 12.37
C GLU A 8 -27.70 5.37 11.14
N LEU A 9 -27.35 6.51 10.55
CA LEU A 9 -27.99 7.06 9.37
C LEU A 9 -27.03 6.99 8.18
N SER A 10 -27.55 6.58 7.02
CA SER A 10 -26.86 6.86 5.76
C SER A 10 -26.96 8.37 5.45
N GLY A 11 -26.09 8.86 4.56
CA GLY A 11 -26.19 10.23 4.06
C GLY A 11 -27.57 10.58 3.53
N GLU A 12 -28.12 9.72 2.67
CA GLU A 12 -29.46 9.89 2.08
C GLU A 12 -30.57 9.96 3.14
N ALA A 13 -30.48 9.16 4.21
CA ALA A 13 -31.45 9.17 5.30
C ALA A 13 -31.28 10.38 6.24
N ALA A 14 -30.05 10.89 6.36
CA ALA A 14 -29.74 12.05 7.19
C ALA A 14 -30.19 13.37 6.55
N GLU A 15 -30.07 13.52 5.23
CA GLU A 15 -30.39 14.76 4.52
C GLU A 15 -31.77 15.38 4.81
N PRO A 16 -32.90 14.64 4.78
CA PRO A 16 -34.21 15.23 5.09
C PRO A 16 -34.31 15.70 6.55
N LEU A 17 -33.68 14.98 7.48
CA LEU A 17 -33.63 15.37 8.91
C LEU A 17 -32.77 16.62 9.11
N LEU A 18 -31.66 16.73 8.39
CA LEU A 18 -30.81 17.92 8.38
C LEU A 18 -31.57 19.12 7.80
N ALA A 19 -32.33 18.94 6.72
CA ALA A 19 -33.14 20.00 6.10
C ALA A 19 -34.28 20.47 7.01
N GLU A 20 -34.95 19.55 7.71
CA GLU A 20 -35.98 19.88 8.69
C GLU A 20 -35.38 20.69 9.85
N ALA A 21 -34.30 20.20 10.46
CA ALA A 21 -33.60 20.89 11.55
C ALA A 21 -33.06 22.26 11.12
N ALA A 22 -32.56 22.36 9.89
CA ALA A 22 -32.14 23.62 9.28
C ALA A 22 -33.29 24.63 9.20
N THR A 23 -34.44 24.17 8.69
CA THR A 23 -35.63 25.01 8.49
C THR A 23 -36.24 25.47 9.82
N SER A 24 -36.22 24.60 10.83
CA SER A 24 -36.74 24.91 12.18
C SER A 24 -35.75 25.67 13.07
N GLY A 25 -34.49 25.81 12.66
CA GLY A 25 -33.42 26.39 13.48
C GLY A 25 -32.96 25.48 14.63
N ASP A 26 -33.26 24.18 14.56
CA ASP A 26 -32.86 23.21 15.58
C ASP A 26 -31.39 22.78 15.41
N THR A 27 -30.49 23.60 15.96
CA THR A 27 -29.05 23.33 15.90
C THR A 27 -28.67 22.02 16.59
N ALA A 28 -29.32 21.69 17.72
CA ALA A 28 -29.01 20.48 18.47
C ALA A 28 -29.45 19.23 17.69
N GLY A 29 -30.65 19.25 17.10
CA GLY A 29 -31.14 18.20 16.20
C GLY A 29 -30.26 18.03 14.97
N PHE A 30 -29.80 19.13 14.37
CA PHE A 30 -28.88 19.10 13.24
C PHE A 30 -27.55 18.40 13.58
N LEU A 31 -26.90 18.81 14.69
CA LEU A 31 -25.62 18.22 15.12
C LEU A 31 -25.78 16.78 15.57
N GLN A 32 -26.88 16.44 16.25
CA GLN A 32 -27.18 15.06 16.64
C GLN A 32 -27.36 14.17 15.40
N THR A 33 -28.06 14.67 14.36
CA THR A 33 -28.25 13.96 13.09
C THR A 33 -26.92 13.73 12.40
N LEU A 34 -26.04 14.74 12.32
CA LEU A 34 -24.70 14.58 11.77
C LEU A 34 -23.87 13.56 12.54
N LEU A 35 -23.86 13.60 13.87
CA LEU A 35 -23.12 12.66 14.71
C LEU A 35 -23.59 11.20 14.58
N CYS A 36 -24.83 10.99 14.12
CA CYS A 36 -25.38 9.68 13.83
C CYS A 36 -25.15 9.22 12.37
N ALA A 37 -24.60 10.10 11.51
CA ALA A 37 -24.41 9.84 10.10
C ALA A 37 -22.95 9.55 9.73
N SER A 38 -22.76 8.91 8.59
CA SER A 38 -21.47 8.87 7.90
C SER A 38 -21.39 9.95 6.85
N VAL A 39 -20.20 10.50 6.66
CA VAL A 39 -19.91 11.54 5.67
C VAL A 39 -18.85 11.06 4.69
N ILE A 40 -18.91 11.62 3.48
CA ILE A 40 -17.91 11.46 2.43
C ILE A 40 -16.85 12.55 2.61
N LEU A 41 -15.61 12.11 2.82
CA LEU A 41 -14.44 12.97 2.93
C LEU A 41 -13.58 12.80 1.68
N PRO A 42 -13.45 13.83 0.83
CA PRO A 42 -12.48 13.84 -0.26
C PRO A 42 -11.05 13.69 0.26
N ILE A 43 -10.20 13.02 -0.51
CA ILE A 43 -8.77 12.85 -0.22
C ILE A 43 -7.94 13.23 -1.45
N ALA A 44 -6.72 13.73 -1.22
CA ALA A 44 -5.87 14.20 -2.31
C ALA A 44 -5.21 13.05 -3.09
N ASP A 45 -4.91 11.94 -2.41
CA ASP A 45 -4.21 10.79 -2.97
C ASP A 45 -5.15 9.57 -3.03
N PRO A 46 -5.53 9.08 -4.23
CA PRO A 46 -6.34 7.88 -4.37
C PRO A 46 -5.66 6.64 -3.77
N GLU A 47 -4.34 6.55 -3.80
CA GLU A 47 -3.62 5.43 -3.19
C GLU A 47 -3.79 5.42 -1.68
N ALA A 48 -4.01 6.58 -1.06
CA ALA A 48 -4.28 6.72 0.37
C ALA A 48 -5.73 6.41 0.78
N ALA A 49 -6.63 6.02 -0.14
CA ALA A 49 -8.03 5.71 0.18
C ALA A 49 -8.21 4.58 1.20
N HIS A 50 -7.21 3.70 1.32
CA HIS A 50 -7.20 2.63 2.31
C HIS A 50 -6.79 3.09 3.71
N LEU A 51 -6.16 4.26 3.83
CA LEU A 51 -5.78 4.84 5.12
C LEU A 51 -7.02 5.41 5.80
N ARG A 52 -7.18 5.08 7.08
CA ARG A 52 -8.32 5.53 7.87
C ARG A 52 -8.03 6.86 8.54
N VAL A 53 -9.08 7.65 8.74
CA VAL A 53 -9.00 8.82 9.61
C VAL A 53 -8.53 8.38 11.00
N GLY A 54 -7.48 9.01 11.51
CA GLY A 54 -6.80 8.64 12.76
C GLY A 54 -5.51 7.81 12.58
N ASP A 55 -5.23 7.32 11.37
CA ASP A 55 -3.92 6.75 11.04
C ASP A 55 -2.86 7.87 10.97
N PRO A 56 -1.67 7.72 11.59
CA PRO A 56 -0.58 8.70 11.47
C PRO A 56 -0.12 8.99 10.02
N ALA A 57 -0.31 8.04 9.12
CA ALA A 57 -0.03 8.20 7.70
C ALA A 57 -1.16 8.92 6.93
N PHE A 58 -2.34 9.10 7.53
CA PHE A 58 -3.45 9.81 6.89
C PHE A 58 -3.06 11.26 6.56
N ARG A 59 -3.46 11.74 5.39
CA ARG A 59 -3.20 13.11 4.92
C ARG A 59 -4.52 13.79 4.64
N TRP A 60 -4.77 14.89 5.34
CA TRP A 60 -6.00 15.67 5.20
C TRP A 60 -5.97 16.48 3.91
N ALA A 61 -7.05 16.40 3.13
CA ALA A 61 -7.30 17.33 2.04
C ALA A 61 -8.00 18.58 2.62
N SER A 62 -7.38 19.74 2.43
CA SER A 62 -7.94 21.04 2.79
C SER A 62 -7.96 21.96 1.59
N ASP A 63 -8.95 22.85 1.54
CA ASP A 63 -9.08 23.88 0.51
C ASP A 63 -9.36 25.24 1.17
N ILE A 64 -9.24 26.33 0.43
CA ILE A 64 -9.63 27.66 0.91
C ILE A 64 -11.11 27.87 0.59
N VAL A 65 -11.94 27.90 1.64
CA VAL A 65 -13.38 28.17 1.53
C VAL A 65 -13.69 29.44 2.32
N ASP A 66 -14.31 30.44 1.68
CA ASP A 66 -14.61 31.74 2.28
C ASP A 66 -13.39 32.45 2.92
N GLY A 67 -12.20 32.22 2.37
CA GLY A 67 -10.94 32.79 2.88
C GLY A 67 -10.34 32.06 4.09
N ASN A 68 -10.97 30.98 4.55
CA ASN A 68 -10.46 30.12 5.62
C ASN A 68 -9.92 28.81 5.05
N ILE A 69 -8.90 28.25 5.70
CA ILE A 69 -8.46 26.89 5.41
C ILE A 69 -9.53 25.95 5.98
N GLY A 70 -10.20 25.23 5.08
CA GLY A 70 -11.36 24.42 5.37
C GLY A 70 -11.21 22.97 4.91
N ILE A 71 -11.82 22.06 5.66
CA ILE A 71 -12.02 20.67 5.26
C ILE A 71 -13.50 20.52 4.94
N THR A 72 -13.79 20.13 3.70
CA THR A 72 -15.15 19.95 3.21
C THR A 72 -15.54 18.49 3.26
N VAL A 73 -16.71 18.20 3.80
CA VAL A 73 -17.34 16.88 3.78
C VAL A 73 -18.73 16.96 3.18
N TYR A 74 -19.18 15.82 2.66
CA TYR A 74 -20.48 15.70 2.01
C TYR A 74 -21.29 14.60 2.68
N THR A 75 -22.61 14.73 2.69
CA THR A 75 -23.49 13.65 3.16
C THR A 75 -23.54 12.50 2.16
N THR A 76 -23.45 12.78 0.86
CA THR A 76 -23.58 11.78 -0.21
C THR A 76 -22.49 11.95 -1.27
N GLU A 77 -22.17 10.86 -1.97
CA GLU A 77 -21.23 10.89 -3.10
C GLU A 77 -21.75 11.76 -4.24
N ALA A 78 -23.08 11.77 -4.48
CA ALA A 78 -23.70 12.63 -5.48
C ALA A 78 -23.40 14.11 -5.23
N ARG A 79 -23.56 14.59 -3.98
CA ARG A 79 -23.22 15.97 -3.60
C ARG A 79 -21.74 16.28 -3.76
N MET A 80 -20.89 15.31 -3.42
CA MET A 80 -19.45 15.48 -3.63
C MET A 80 -19.16 15.61 -5.13
N ALA A 81 -19.70 14.72 -5.96
CA ALA A 81 -19.46 14.69 -7.40
C ALA A 81 -19.96 15.96 -8.11
N GLU A 82 -21.10 16.52 -7.69
CA GLU A 82 -21.62 17.80 -8.18
C GLU A 82 -20.63 18.96 -7.98
N ARG A 83 -19.80 18.92 -6.93
CA ARG A 83 -18.89 20.01 -6.57
C ARG A 83 -17.43 19.75 -6.92
N ALA A 84 -16.95 18.54 -6.68
CA ALA A 84 -15.55 18.14 -6.85
C ALA A 84 -15.28 17.35 -8.14
N GLY A 85 -16.34 16.98 -8.88
CA GLY A 85 -16.28 16.21 -10.11
C GLY A 85 -16.50 14.70 -9.91
N GLU A 86 -16.89 14.01 -10.99
CA GLU A 86 -16.98 12.55 -10.97
C GLU A 86 -15.61 11.91 -10.76
N GLY A 87 -15.56 10.85 -9.95
CA GLY A 87 -14.32 10.12 -9.67
C GLY A 87 -13.37 10.79 -8.68
N THR A 88 -13.79 11.85 -7.97
CA THR A 88 -13.01 12.41 -6.86
C THR A 88 -12.67 11.30 -5.85
N PRO A 89 -11.37 11.07 -5.56
CA PRO A 89 -10.98 10.13 -4.53
C PRO A 89 -11.55 10.55 -3.17
N HIS A 90 -12.13 9.60 -2.46
CA HIS A 90 -12.79 9.87 -1.20
C HIS A 90 -12.79 8.65 -0.28
N THR A 91 -13.12 8.88 0.98
CA THR A 91 -13.38 7.84 1.98
C THR A 91 -14.68 8.15 2.71
N THR A 92 -15.38 7.11 3.16
CA THR A 92 -16.57 7.23 4.01
C THR A 92 -16.17 7.08 5.46
N VAL A 93 -16.61 8.01 6.31
CA VAL A 93 -16.22 8.04 7.72
C VAL A 93 -17.40 8.48 8.60
N PRO A 94 -17.64 7.82 9.76
CA PRO A 94 -18.60 8.33 10.75
C PRO A 94 -18.24 9.76 11.17
N PHE A 95 -19.18 10.70 11.11
CA PHE A 95 -18.89 12.11 11.39
C PHE A 95 -18.36 12.31 12.83
N GLY A 96 -18.93 11.61 13.81
CA GLY A 96 -18.45 11.66 15.18
C GLY A 96 -17.02 11.10 15.35
N TRP A 97 -16.57 10.19 14.49
CA TRP A 97 -15.18 9.70 14.47
C TRP A 97 -14.24 10.71 13.81
N LEU A 98 -14.69 11.33 12.72
CA LEU A 98 -13.97 12.37 12.00
C LEU A 98 -13.57 13.52 12.93
N ILE A 99 -14.53 14.10 13.65
CA ILE A 99 -14.27 15.25 14.52
C ILE A 99 -13.39 14.91 15.74
N GLN A 100 -13.32 13.64 16.16
CA GLN A 100 -12.41 13.19 17.22
C GLN A 100 -10.94 13.19 16.78
N HIS A 101 -10.68 13.12 15.47
CA HIS A 101 -9.33 13.10 14.90
C HIS A 101 -9.02 14.39 14.12
N TRP A 102 -9.79 15.45 14.37
CA TRP A 102 -9.68 16.71 13.64
C TRP A 102 -8.23 17.23 13.63
N PRO A 103 -7.68 17.68 12.49
CA PRO A 103 -6.24 17.93 12.36
C PRO A 103 -5.73 19.14 13.15
N GLY A 104 -6.62 20.03 13.57
CA GLY A 104 -6.27 21.17 14.41
C GLY A 104 -7.34 22.26 14.38
N GLN A 105 -7.21 23.25 15.26
CA GLN A 105 -8.15 24.37 15.36
C GLN A 105 -8.04 25.38 14.20
N ASP A 106 -7.00 25.28 13.38
CA ASP A 106 -6.80 26.15 12.21
C ASP A 106 -7.69 25.76 11.01
N TYR A 107 -8.31 24.58 11.06
CA TYR A 107 -9.14 24.05 9.98
C TYR A 107 -10.62 24.20 10.31
N ALA A 108 -11.33 24.97 9.50
CA ALA A 108 -12.79 25.05 9.56
C ALA A 108 -13.43 23.81 8.92
N LEU A 109 -14.56 23.37 9.45
CA LEU A 109 -15.38 22.30 8.91
C LEU A 109 -16.47 22.90 8.01
N TYR A 110 -16.62 22.35 6.81
CA TYR A 110 -17.72 22.64 5.90
C TYR A 110 -18.48 21.36 5.57
N VAL A 111 -19.80 21.37 5.75
CA VAL A 111 -20.70 20.26 5.42
C VAL A 111 -21.61 20.71 4.29
N ASN A 112 -21.63 19.98 3.17
CA ASN A 112 -22.47 20.26 2.00
C ASN A 112 -22.50 21.76 1.59
N PRO A 113 -21.34 22.42 1.42
CA PRO A 113 -21.30 23.85 1.14
C PRO A 113 -22.03 24.20 -0.17
N GLY A 114 -22.85 25.26 -0.12
CA GLY A 114 -23.64 25.73 -1.27
C GLY A 114 -25.01 25.03 -1.43
N THR A 115 -25.49 24.34 -0.39
CA THR A 115 -26.77 23.61 -0.42
C THR A 115 -27.68 24.04 0.73
N GLU A 116 -28.97 23.68 0.68
CA GLU A 116 -29.95 24.00 1.72
C GLU A 116 -29.63 23.36 3.08
N VAL A 117 -28.90 22.25 3.08
CA VAL A 117 -28.41 21.55 4.28
C VAL A 117 -26.96 21.91 4.63
N GLY A 118 -26.45 22.99 4.03
CA GLY A 118 -25.09 23.46 4.21
C GLY A 118 -24.84 23.99 5.62
N ALA A 119 -23.72 23.59 6.22
CA ALA A 119 -23.28 24.08 7.52
C ALA A 119 -21.78 24.34 7.53
N ASN A 120 -21.34 25.31 8.32
CA ASN A 120 -19.93 25.57 8.58
C ASN A 120 -19.67 25.72 10.07
N MET A 121 -18.50 25.27 10.52
CA MET A 121 -18.08 25.38 11.91
C MET A 121 -16.60 25.73 11.94
N SER A 122 -16.23 26.73 12.74
CA SER A 122 -14.81 27.09 12.87
C SER A 122 -14.04 26.01 13.65
N GLY A 123 -12.74 25.86 13.40
CA GLY A 123 -11.94 24.84 14.09
C GLY A 123 -11.97 24.91 15.62
N PRO A 124 -11.98 26.09 16.28
CA PRO A 124 -12.14 26.19 17.74
C PRO A 124 -13.50 25.68 18.25
N GLU A 125 -14.52 25.60 17.40
CA GLU A 125 -15.87 25.16 17.79
C GLU A 125 -16.05 23.65 17.79
N ILE A 126 -15.10 22.93 17.18
CA ILE A 126 -15.05 21.46 17.22
C ILE A 126 -14.87 20.96 18.66
N GLU A 127 -14.09 21.64 19.50
CA GLU A 127 -13.88 21.21 20.90
C GLU A 127 -15.17 21.29 21.75
N PRO A 128 -15.94 22.41 21.74
CA PRO A 128 -17.27 22.44 22.36
C PRO A 128 -18.23 21.36 21.83
N LEU A 129 -18.21 21.09 20.51
CA LEU A 129 -19.01 20.02 19.91
C LEU A 129 -18.63 18.64 20.47
N LEU A 130 -17.34 18.36 20.60
CA LEU A 130 -16.85 17.10 21.17
C LEU A 130 -17.34 16.92 22.61
N LYS A 131 -17.27 17.96 23.46
CA LYS A 131 -17.75 17.91 24.85
C LYS A 131 -19.26 17.64 24.93
N TRP A 132 -20.03 18.31 24.08
CA TRP A 132 -21.48 18.11 24.00
C TRP A 132 -21.84 16.70 23.50
N ALA A 133 -21.14 16.20 22.49
CA ALA A 133 -21.32 14.85 21.96
C ALA A 133 -20.92 13.76 22.98
N GLU A 134 -19.89 14.01 23.79
CA GLU A 134 -19.47 13.13 24.88
C GLU A 134 -20.56 13.02 25.96
N ALA A 135 -21.13 14.16 26.39
CA ALA A 135 -22.20 14.20 27.38
C ALA A 135 -23.48 13.46 26.94
N LYS A 136 -23.65 13.25 25.61
CA LYS A 136 -24.78 12.53 25.01
C LYS A 136 -24.44 11.09 24.60
N ASP A 137 -23.27 10.57 24.97
CA ASP A 137 -22.74 9.26 24.56
C ASP A 137 -22.61 9.07 23.03
N LEU A 138 -22.67 10.15 22.25
CA LEU A 138 -22.60 10.12 20.79
C LEU A 138 -21.18 9.82 20.29
N LEU A 139 -20.14 10.16 21.06
CA LEU A 139 -18.77 9.78 20.71
C LEU A 139 -18.52 8.28 20.90
N VAL A 140 -19.14 7.66 21.91
CA VAL A 140 -19.09 6.20 22.10
C VAL A 140 -19.79 5.52 20.93
N PHE A 141 -20.99 6.01 20.59
CA PHE A 141 -21.72 5.53 19.42
C PHE A 141 -20.91 5.63 18.12
N ALA A 142 -20.26 6.77 17.86
CA ALA A 142 -19.43 6.97 16.67
C ALA A 142 -18.22 6.01 16.61
N ARG A 143 -17.59 5.69 17.75
CA ARG A 143 -16.51 4.69 17.81
C ARG A 143 -17.03 3.29 17.48
N GLU A 144 -18.22 2.93 17.93
CA GLU A 144 -18.85 1.65 17.60
C GLU A 144 -19.30 1.59 16.13
N MET A 145 -19.76 2.70 15.55
CA MET A 145 -19.96 2.82 14.09
C MET A 145 -18.66 2.54 13.34
N GLU A 146 -17.57 3.22 13.71
CA GLU A 146 -16.28 3.05 13.03
C GLU A 146 -15.75 1.62 13.16
N LYS A 147 -15.87 0.98 14.33
CA LYS A 147 -15.50 -0.43 14.49
C LYS A 147 -16.29 -1.35 13.56
N ARG A 148 -17.60 -1.11 13.39
CA ARG A 148 -18.45 -1.90 12.48
C ARG A 148 -18.07 -1.65 11.02
N HIS A 149 -17.80 -0.40 10.65
CA HIS A 149 -17.28 -0.04 9.32
C HIS A 149 -15.92 -0.68 9.04
N ALA A 150 -15.03 -0.71 10.04
CA ALA A 150 -13.73 -1.38 9.96
C ALA A 150 -13.88 -2.89 9.78
N ALA A 151 -14.77 -3.53 10.53
CA ALA A 151 -15.05 -4.95 10.38
C ALA A 151 -15.67 -5.28 9.01
N ALA A 152 -16.64 -4.47 8.56
CA ALA A 152 -17.29 -4.62 7.26
C ALA A 152 -16.29 -4.43 6.12
N ALA A 153 -15.46 -3.39 6.16
CA ALA A 153 -14.40 -3.18 5.18
C ALA A 153 -13.39 -4.33 5.18
N ARG A 154 -12.95 -4.84 6.35
CA ARG A 154 -12.06 -6.01 6.41
C ARG A 154 -12.70 -7.28 5.83
N ALA A 155 -14.01 -7.42 5.96
CA ALA A 155 -14.75 -8.56 5.42
C ALA A 155 -15.06 -8.43 3.91
N ALA A 156 -15.27 -7.19 3.43
CA ALA A 156 -15.57 -6.85 2.05
C ALA A 156 -14.31 -6.68 1.19
N SER A 157 -13.22 -6.18 1.77
CA SER A 157 -11.89 -6.44 1.26
C SER A 157 -11.82 -7.95 1.09
N PRO A 158 -11.45 -8.47 -0.09
CA PRO A 158 -11.12 -9.86 -0.18
C PRO A 158 -10.01 -10.07 0.84
N ALA A 159 -10.37 -10.62 2.01
CA ALA A 159 -9.50 -11.47 2.77
C ALA A 159 -9.21 -12.57 1.77
N HIS A 160 -8.18 -12.33 0.97
CA HIS A 160 -7.61 -13.30 0.09
C HIS A 160 -7.10 -14.32 1.12
N ARG A 161 -7.97 -15.27 1.50
CA ARG A 161 -7.58 -16.55 2.08
C ARG A 161 -6.84 -17.24 0.95
N VAL A 162 -5.68 -16.69 0.62
CA VAL A 162 -4.85 -17.20 -0.43
C VAL A 162 -4.31 -18.44 0.21
N GLN A 163 -4.67 -19.56 -0.38
CA GLN A 163 -4.09 -20.82 0.05
C GLN A 163 -2.59 -20.62 0.00
N PRO A 164 -1.86 -20.94 1.09
CA PRO A 164 -0.43 -20.77 1.11
C PRO A 164 0.17 -21.47 -0.12
N VAL A 165 0.96 -20.73 -0.89
CA VAL A 165 1.56 -21.25 -2.12
C VAL A 165 2.93 -21.80 -1.75
N LEU A 166 3.22 -23.03 -2.16
CA LEU A 166 4.58 -23.56 -2.10
C LEU A 166 5.38 -22.92 -3.25
N TRP A 167 6.37 -22.11 -2.94
CA TRP A 167 7.22 -21.41 -3.89
C TRP A 167 8.53 -22.14 -4.10
N GLN A 168 9.12 -21.95 -5.27
CA GLN A 168 10.44 -22.43 -5.65
C GLN A 168 11.26 -21.33 -6.33
N LYS A 169 12.53 -21.23 -5.96
CA LYS A 169 13.55 -20.45 -6.68
C LYS A 169 14.75 -21.34 -6.99
N THR A 170 15.19 -21.34 -8.24
CA THR A 170 16.46 -21.94 -8.64
C THR A 170 17.60 -21.02 -8.24
N ILE A 171 18.60 -21.54 -7.52
CA ILE A 171 19.73 -20.76 -7.02
C ILE A 171 21.06 -21.31 -7.60
N PRO A 172 21.97 -20.44 -8.07
CA PRO A 172 23.33 -20.82 -8.44
C PRO A 172 24.08 -21.54 -7.32
N HIS A 173 24.95 -22.48 -7.69
CA HIS A 173 25.78 -23.23 -6.75
C HIS A 173 26.59 -22.34 -5.82
N HIS A 174 27.16 -21.25 -6.35
CA HIS A 174 27.99 -20.33 -5.58
C HIS A 174 27.20 -19.52 -4.53
N GLN A 175 25.87 -19.48 -4.62
CA GLN A 175 25.01 -18.76 -3.66
C GLN A 175 24.61 -19.63 -2.47
N VAL A 176 24.68 -20.97 -2.59
CA VAL A 176 24.31 -21.90 -1.51
C VAL A 176 25.11 -21.65 -0.22
N PRO A 177 26.44 -21.42 -0.25
CA PRO A 177 27.21 -21.07 0.96
C PRO A 177 26.72 -19.80 1.66
N PHE A 178 26.09 -18.83 0.96
CA PHE A 178 25.54 -17.65 1.62
C PHE A 178 24.39 -18.00 2.56
N TYR A 179 23.58 -18.99 2.19
CA TYR A 179 22.56 -19.53 3.08
C TYR A 179 23.19 -20.35 4.20
N LEU A 180 23.97 -21.37 3.84
CA LEU A 180 24.45 -22.37 4.81
C LEU A 180 25.48 -21.83 5.80
N GLU A 181 26.43 -21.02 5.34
CA GLU A 181 27.55 -20.56 6.17
C GLU A 181 27.33 -19.17 6.76
N ARG A 182 26.55 -18.31 6.06
CA ARG A 182 26.32 -16.92 6.47
C ARG A 182 24.93 -16.67 7.02
N GLY A 183 24.07 -17.69 7.10
CA GLY A 183 22.72 -17.57 7.64
C GLY A 183 21.82 -16.64 6.82
N TYR A 184 22.08 -16.47 5.52
CA TYR A 184 21.25 -15.62 4.68
C TYR A 184 19.80 -16.12 4.70
N ASP A 185 18.84 -15.23 4.98
CA ASP A 185 17.47 -15.58 5.32
C ASP A 185 16.42 -14.94 4.40
N ARG A 186 16.85 -14.50 3.22
CA ARG A 186 16.03 -13.76 2.26
C ARG A 186 16.05 -14.38 0.86
N VAL A 187 15.03 -14.07 0.09
CA VAL A 187 14.89 -14.42 -1.32
C VAL A 187 14.43 -13.21 -2.13
N GLY A 188 15.17 -12.87 -3.17
CA GLY A 188 14.81 -11.82 -4.14
C GLY A 188 14.82 -12.39 -5.56
N GLY A 189 14.26 -11.66 -6.52
CA GLY A 189 14.28 -12.04 -7.94
C GLY A 189 13.09 -12.89 -8.35
N PHE A 190 13.25 -13.67 -9.43
CA PHE A 190 12.16 -14.47 -10.00
C PHE A 190 11.91 -15.75 -9.22
N VAL A 191 10.64 -16.02 -8.92
CA VAL A 191 10.16 -17.19 -8.16
C VAL A 191 8.91 -17.75 -8.81
N HIS A 192 8.68 -19.04 -8.62
CA HIS A 192 7.61 -19.78 -9.31
C HIS A 192 6.83 -20.65 -8.32
N PRO A 193 5.53 -20.87 -8.51
CA PRO A 193 4.81 -21.90 -7.76
C PRO A 193 5.47 -23.26 -8.00
N ALA A 194 5.75 -24.01 -6.94
CA ALA A 194 6.46 -25.30 -7.02
C ALA A 194 5.71 -26.33 -7.88
N GLU A 195 4.37 -26.31 -7.86
CA GLU A 195 3.53 -27.15 -8.71
C GLU A 195 3.72 -26.85 -10.20
N ALA A 196 3.94 -25.58 -10.57
CA ALA A 196 4.12 -25.17 -11.95
C ALA A 196 5.49 -25.57 -12.54
N VAL A 197 6.42 -26.02 -11.70
CA VAL A 197 7.77 -26.45 -12.10
C VAL A 197 8.08 -27.88 -11.68
N ASP A 198 7.10 -28.64 -11.18
CA ASP A 198 7.30 -30.02 -10.69
C ASP A 198 7.63 -31.01 -11.82
N HIS A 199 7.22 -30.70 -13.06
CA HIS A 199 7.56 -31.48 -14.25
C HIS A 199 9.00 -31.24 -14.73
N LEU A 200 9.66 -30.17 -14.28
CA LEU A 200 11.04 -29.83 -14.62
C LEU A 200 11.99 -30.53 -13.65
N ARG A 201 12.36 -31.77 -14.00
CA ARG A 201 13.07 -32.68 -13.09
C ARG A 201 14.57 -32.71 -13.27
N THR A 202 15.14 -32.00 -14.23
CA THR A 202 16.59 -31.96 -14.44
C THR A 202 17.12 -30.52 -14.50
N PRO A 203 18.42 -30.28 -14.22
CA PRO A 203 19.04 -28.96 -14.36
C PRO A 203 18.75 -28.33 -15.74
N ALA A 204 18.99 -29.07 -16.82
CA ALA A 204 18.76 -28.60 -18.18
C ALA A 204 17.29 -28.17 -18.43
N GLN A 205 16.31 -28.95 -17.94
CA GLN A 205 14.89 -28.61 -18.06
C GLN A 205 14.55 -27.31 -17.31
N LEU A 206 15.01 -27.18 -16.07
CA LEU A 206 14.80 -25.98 -15.26
C LEU A 206 15.43 -24.75 -15.92
N TYR A 207 16.68 -24.85 -16.37
CA TYR A 207 17.39 -23.70 -16.91
C TYR A 207 16.82 -23.21 -18.23
N LEU A 208 16.39 -24.12 -19.11
CA LEU A 208 15.77 -23.76 -20.38
C LEU A 208 14.38 -23.15 -20.18
N ALA A 209 13.51 -23.81 -19.42
CA ALA A 209 12.13 -23.36 -19.23
C ALA A 209 12.04 -22.02 -18.48
N LEU A 210 12.94 -21.79 -17.52
CA LEU A 210 13.01 -20.55 -16.73
C LEU A 210 13.94 -19.49 -17.36
N GLY A 211 14.53 -19.78 -18.53
CA GLY A 211 15.43 -18.86 -19.24
C GLY A 211 16.76 -18.55 -18.53
N LEU A 212 17.15 -19.32 -17.52
CA LEU A 212 18.27 -19.01 -16.63
C LEU A 212 19.63 -18.96 -17.34
N ILE A 213 19.86 -19.80 -18.36
CA ILE A 213 21.09 -19.77 -19.17
C ILE A 213 21.20 -18.55 -20.09
N ARG A 214 20.09 -17.84 -20.34
CA ARG A 214 20.08 -16.59 -21.12
C ARG A 214 20.18 -15.37 -20.22
N SER A 215 19.79 -15.53 -18.96
CA SER A 215 19.81 -14.46 -17.95
C SER A 215 21.13 -14.36 -17.19
N SER A 216 21.90 -15.45 -17.09
CA SER A 216 23.17 -15.48 -16.35
C SER A 216 24.13 -16.56 -16.88
N GLU A 217 25.43 -16.34 -16.70
CA GLU A 217 26.50 -17.33 -16.92
C GLU A 217 26.65 -18.32 -15.73
N ASP A 218 25.87 -18.13 -14.67
CA ASP A 218 25.93 -18.94 -13.44
C ASP A 218 25.37 -20.36 -13.58
N PHE A 219 24.71 -20.65 -14.70
CA PHE A 219 24.03 -21.91 -14.95
C PHE A 219 24.55 -22.54 -16.25
N SER A 220 24.91 -23.83 -16.18
CA SER A 220 25.31 -24.58 -17.37
C SER A 220 24.32 -25.71 -17.65
N PRO A 221 23.86 -25.91 -18.89
CA PRO A 221 22.98 -27.04 -19.22
C PRO A 221 23.66 -28.41 -18.98
N THR A 222 24.98 -28.44 -18.78
CA THR A 222 25.75 -29.64 -18.45
C THR A 222 26.00 -29.82 -16.95
N ASP A 223 25.38 -29.01 -16.09
CA ASP A 223 25.50 -29.16 -14.64
C ASP A 223 24.96 -30.54 -14.20
N ASP A 224 25.75 -31.26 -13.40
CA ASP A 224 25.37 -32.57 -12.86
C ASP A 224 24.25 -32.48 -11.80
N SER A 225 24.00 -31.28 -11.27
CA SER A 225 22.91 -31.00 -10.34
C SER A 225 22.60 -29.51 -10.28
N VAL A 226 21.47 -29.15 -9.69
CA VAL A 226 21.05 -27.76 -9.42
C VAL A 226 20.51 -27.64 -8.00
N HIS A 227 20.64 -26.46 -7.39
CA HIS A 227 20.01 -26.17 -6.10
C HIS A 227 18.74 -25.36 -6.26
N VAL A 228 17.72 -25.70 -5.47
CA VAL A 228 16.47 -24.96 -5.40
C VAL A 228 16.14 -24.63 -3.95
N LEU A 229 15.65 -23.42 -3.74
CA LEU A 229 15.08 -22.96 -2.49
C LEU A 229 13.56 -23.16 -2.57
N ARG A 230 12.95 -23.79 -1.55
CA ARG A 230 11.50 -24.09 -1.53
C ARG A 230 10.88 -23.67 -0.19
N TRP A 231 9.80 -22.92 -0.21
CA TRP A 231 9.16 -22.38 1.01
C TRP A 231 7.65 -22.16 0.82
N THR A 232 6.88 -22.16 1.92
CA THR A 232 5.45 -21.87 1.88
C THR A 232 5.20 -20.37 2.09
N GLY A 233 4.64 -19.68 1.10
CA GLY A 233 4.30 -18.27 1.16
C GLY A 233 2.87 -18.06 1.66
N TYR A 234 2.73 -17.65 2.93
CA TYR A 234 1.43 -17.38 3.57
C TYR A 234 0.86 -15.99 3.24
N ARG A 235 1.73 -15.05 2.82
CA ARG A 235 1.39 -13.68 2.42
C ARG A 235 1.61 -13.52 0.93
N THR A 236 0.61 -13.87 0.13
CA THR A 236 0.76 -13.89 -1.34
C THR A 236 0.84 -12.51 -1.97
N ASP A 237 0.45 -11.46 -1.24
CA ASP A 237 0.69 -10.05 -1.59
C ASP A 237 2.18 -9.73 -1.77
N LEU A 238 3.07 -10.49 -1.12
CA LEU A 238 4.53 -10.36 -1.29
C LEU A 238 5.06 -10.99 -2.58
N TYR A 239 4.19 -11.62 -3.38
CA TYR A 239 4.56 -12.36 -4.58
C TYR A 239 3.75 -11.86 -5.80
N PRO A 240 3.93 -10.59 -6.21
CA PRO A 240 3.21 -10.08 -7.38
C PRO A 240 3.64 -10.82 -8.65
N ALA A 241 2.68 -11.04 -9.56
CA ALA A 241 3.00 -11.55 -10.89
C ALA A 241 3.98 -10.60 -11.58
N ALA A 242 4.94 -11.14 -12.31
CA ALA A 242 5.99 -10.36 -12.97
C ALA A 242 5.46 -9.67 -14.25
N ILE A 243 4.53 -8.73 -14.07
CA ILE A 243 3.98 -7.89 -15.13
C ILE A 243 4.87 -6.65 -15.26
N GLY A 244 5.33 -6.38 -16.48
CA GLY A 244 6.29 -5.31 -16.71
C GLY A 244 6.88 -5.29 -18.12
N GLY A 245 8.07 -4.73 -18.24
CA GLY A 245 8.79 -4.60 -19.50
C GLY A 245 10.30 -4.53 -19.31
N ASN A 246 11.03 -4.41 -20.42
CA ASN A 246 12.50 -4.26 -20.39
C ASN A 246 12.95 -2.80 -20.21
N ASP A 247 11.99 -1.88 -20.18
CA ASP A 247 12.16 -0.46 -19.87
C ASP A 247 10.90 0.08 -19.18
N PHE A 248 11.03 1.26 -18.55
CA PHE A 248 9.92 1.90 -17.83
C PHE A 248 8.69 2.18 -18.71
N PRO A 249 8.81 2.73 -19.94
CA PRO A 249 7.65 2.94 -20.80
C PRO A 249 6.87 1.65 -21.10
N THR A 250 7.59 0.55 -21.39
CA THR A 250 6.97 -0.74 -21.69
C THR A 250 6.27 -1.31 -20.45
N ALA A 251 6.90 -1.21 -19.27
CA ALA A 251 6.30 -1.65 -18.02
C ALA A 251 4.98 -0.91 -17.72
N GLN A 252 4.99 0.43 -17.81
CA GLN A 252 3.81 1.26 -17.60
C GLN A 252 2.69 0.94 -18.58
N SER A 253 3.01 0.72 -19.87
CA SER A 253 2.01 0.39 -20.90
C SER A 253 1.25 -0.92 -20.65
N ARG A 254 1.84 -1.82 -19.84
CA ARG A 254 1.28 -3.12 -19.48
C ARG A 254 0.64 -3.14 -18.09
N GLY A 255 0.57 -1.98 -17.42
CA GLY A 255 0.05 -1.88 -16.06
C GLY A 255 0.96 -2.55 -15.01
N GLY A 256 2.25 -2.69 -15.30
CA GLY A 256 3.24 -3.28 -14.40
C GLY A 256 4.31 -2.28 -13.97
N THR A 257 4.99 -2.55 -12.85
CA THR A 257 6.09 -1.74 -12.32
C THR A 257 7.45 -2.43 -12.48
N VAL A 258 7.49 -3.70 -12.90
CA VAL A 258 8.72 -4.48 -13.01
C VAL A 258 9.49 -4.07 -14.27
N VAL A 259 10.77 -3.71 -14.10
CA VAL A 259 11.70 -3.40 -15.20
C VAL A 259 12.90 -4.32 -15.09
N GLU A 260 13.03 -5.26 -16.02
CA GLU A 260 14.09 -6.28 -16.01
C GLU A 260 14.64 -6.54 -17.41
N PRO A 261 15.95 -6.82 -17.56
CA PRO A 261 16.54 -7.08 -18.87
C PRO A 261 15.97 -8.37 -19.50
N GLY A 262 16.14 -8.50 -20.82
CA GLY A 262 15.86 -9.76 -21.52
C GLY A 262 16.63 -10.92 -20.85
N PRO A 263 16.07 -12.13 -20.77
CA PRO A 263 14.89 -12.65 -21.49
C PRO A 263 13.52 -12.36 -20.84
N PHE A 264 13.44 -11.49 -19.83
CA PHE A 264 12.16 -11.15 -19.19
C PHE A 264 11.11 -10.67 -20.20
N ARG A 265 9.95 -11.35 -20.21
CA ARG A 265 8.84 -11.04 -21.12
C ARG A 265 7.85 -10.06 -20.55
N GLY A 266 7.71 -9.98 -19.22
CA GLY A 266 6.78 -9.06 -18.53
C GLY A 266 5.29 -9.35 -18.75
N ASP A 267 4.95 -10.57 -19.16
CA ASP A 267 3.59 -11.07 -19.34
C ASP A 267 3.11 -11.94 -18.16
N GLY A 268 3.92 -12.05 -17.09
CA GLY A 268 3.64 -12.85 -15.91
C GLY A 268 3.99 -14.34 -16.07
N PHE A 269 4.68 -14.71 -17.14
CA PHE A 269 5.14 -16.07 -17.38
C PHE A 269 6.64 -16.14 -17.64
N ALA A 270 7.25 -17.25 -17.23
CA ALA A 270 8.65 -17.51 -17.48
C ALA A 270 8.93 -17.55 -19.00
N PRO A 271 10.13 -17.19 -19.45
CA PRO A 271 10.42 -16.98 -20.87
C PRO A 271 10.64 -18.28 -21.66
N SER A 272 9.97 -19.38 -21.30
CA SER A 272 10.12 -20.68 -21.97
C SER A 272 9.94 -20.55 -23.48
N GLU A 273 10.76 -21.30 -24.23
CA GLU A 273 10.64 -21.44 -25.68
C GLU A 273 9.64 -22.52 -26.06
N SER A 274 9.25 -23.38 -25.10
CA SER A 274 8.18 -24.34 -25.32
C SER A 274 6.81 -23.67 -25.15
N PRO A 275 5.91 -23.77 -26.15
CA PRO A 275 4.57 -23.21 -26.06
C PRO A 275 3.66 -23.94 -25.06
N GLU A 276 4.03 -25.15 -24.61
CA GLU A 276 3.28 -25.87 -23.57
C GLU A 276 3.68 -25.46 -22.14
N ASP A 277 4.84 -24.83 -21.96
CA ASP A 277 5.34 -24.38 -20.65
C ASP A 277 4.82 -22.99 -20.30
N ARG A 278 3.59 -22.93 -19.77
CA ARG A 278 3.02 -21.72 -19.18
C ARG A 278 3.29 -21.66 -17.68
N ILE A 279 4.53 -21.37 -17.33
CA ILE A 279 4.99 -21.31 -15.94
C ILE A 279 4.75 -19.89 -15.39
N PRO A 280 3.88 -19.70 -14.38
CA PRO A 280 3.67 -18.39 -13.76
C PRO A 280 4.97 -17.87 -13.13
N GLU A 281 5.35 -16.65 -13.47
CA GLU A 281 6.58 -16.01 -13.01
C GLU A 281 6.22 -14.81 -12.12
N HIS A 282 6.83 -14.76 -10.94
CA HIS A 282 6.62 -13.72 -9.95
C HIS A 282 7.96 -13.06 -9.61
N LYS A 283 7.96 -11.75 -9.43
CA LYS A 283 9.15 -10.98 -9.05
C LYS A 283 9.00 -10.53 -7.60
N VAL A 284 9.95 -10.91 -6.75
CA VAL A 284 9.93 -10.53 -5.33
C VAL A 284 11.11 -9.67 -4.94
N ASP A 285 10.83 -8.64 -4.14
CA ASP A 285 11.81 -7.70 -3.62
C ASP A 285 12.20 -8.10 -2.19
N SER A 286 13.20 -8.98 -2.09
CA SER A 286 13.86 -9.38 -0.84
C SER A 286 12.90 -9.80 0.29
N VAL A 287 12.19 -10.92 0.09
CA VAL A 287 11.27 -11.51 1.07
C VAL A 287 12.04 -12.38 2.07
N ARG A 288 11.74 -12.24 3.37
CA ARG A 288 12.31 -13.09 4.42
C ARG A 288 11.69 -14.48 4.37
N LEU A 289 12.52 -15.52 4.45
CA LEU A 289 12.08 -16.91 4.42
C LEU A 289 11.40 -17.31 5.74
N PRO A 290 10.30 -18.08 5.69
CA PRO A 290 9.65 -18.60 6.88
C PRO A 290 10.41 -19.80 7.45
N HIS A 291 10.15 -20.12 8.73
CA HIS A 291 10.60 -21.37 9.34
C HIS A 291 10.21 -22.58 8.47
N GLY A 292 11.13 -23.53 8.34
CA GLY A 292 10.92 -24.73 7.57
C GLY A 292 11.13 -24.58 6.06
N ALA A 293 11.58 -23.41 5.57
CA ALA A 293 12.09 -23.28 4.20
C ALA A 293 13.26 -24.25 3.97
N LYS A 294 13.39 -24.76 2.75
CA LYS A 294 14.33 -25.85 2.42
C LYS A 294 15.23 -25.48 1.27
N ILE A 295 16.49 -25.89 1.35
CA ILE A 295 17.38 -25.98 0.20
C ILE A 295 17.40 -27.45 -0.24
N LEU A 296 17.10 -27.69 -1.50
CA LEU A 296 17.13 -29.01 -2.12
C LEU A 296 18.13 -29.02 -3.27
N ARG A 297 18.69 -30.20 -3.56
CA ARG A 297 19.53 -30.48 -4.72
C ARG A 297 18.78 -31.44 -5.63
N ILE A 298 18.70 -31.11 -6.92
CA ILE A 298 18.13 -31.95 -7.98
C ILE A 298 19.29 -32.38 -8.87
N ASP A 299 19.54 -33.67 -9.01
CA ASP A 299 20.63 -34.16 -9.86
C ASP A 299 20.20 -34.33 -11.34
N SER A 300 21.15 -34.70 -12.20
CA SER A 300 20.91 -34.94 -13.63
C SER A 300 19.98 -36.12 -13.94
N ARG A 301 19.70 -36.99 -12.96
CA ARG A 301 18.72 -38.09 -13.03
C ARG A 301 17.34 -37.68 -12.52
N GLY A 302 17.24 -36.50 -11.90
CA GLY A 302 16.05 -35.97 -11.26
C GLY A 302 15.79 -36.50 -9.85
N GLU A 303 16.81 -37.07 -9.21
CA GLU A 303 16.75 -37.35 -7.78
C GLU A 303 16.82 -36.06 -6.98
N VAL A 304 15.90 -35.91 -6.02
CA VAL A 304 15.78 -34.73 -5.16
C VAL A 304 16.28 -35.07 -3.77
N THR A 305 17.30 -34.36 -3.30
CA THR A 305 17.86 -34.50 -1.95
C THR A 305 17.68 -33.21 -1.18
N GLU A 306 17.16 -33.28 0.04
CA GLU A 306 17.12 -32.11 0.95
C GLU A 306 18.51 -31.87 1.55
N ILE A 307 19.01 -30.65 1.45
CA ILE A 307 20.34 -30.26 1.91
C ILE A 307 20.27 -29.61 3.29
N ALA A 308 19.32 -28.69 3.47
CA ALA A 308 19.16 -27.96 4.71
C ALA A 308 17.74 -27.44 4.88
N GLN A 309 17.36 -27.22 6.14
CA GLN A 309 16.12 -26.58 6.55
C GLN A 309 16.44 -25.31 7.35
N TYR A 310 15.73 -24.23 7.07
CA TYR A 310 15.88 -22.96 7.76
C TYR A 310 15.08 -22.93 9.06
N ASP A 311 15.74 -22.57 10.15
CA ASP A 311 15.12 -22.27 11.43
C ASP A 311 15.07 -20.75 11.64
N SER A 312 13.86 -20.17 11.62
CA SER A 312 13.69 -18.74 11.82
C SER A 312 13.99 -18.25 13.24
N ASP A 313 13.94 -19.13 14.24
CA ASP A 313 14.11 -18.76 15.64
C ASP A 313 15.60 -18.56 15.96
N THR A 314 16.46 -19.41 15.41
CA THR A 314 17.92 -19.29 15.50
C THR A 314 18.53 -18.47 14.35
N ARG A 315 17.79 -18.31 13.24
CA ARG A 315 18.25 -17.74 11.97
C ARG A 315 19.41 -18.51 11.35
N GLU A 316 19.37 -19.83 11.51
CA GLU A 316 20.39 -20.74 11.00
C GLU A 316 19.79 -21.73 10.00
N TRP A 317 20.64 -22.25 9.12
CA TRP A 317 20.30 -23.34 8.22
C TRP A 317 20.81 -24.65 8.81
N ALA A 318 19.91 -25.49 9.29
CA ALA A 318 20.25 -26.81 9.80
C ALA A 318 20.44 -27.78 8.63
N PRO A 319 21.65 -28.38 8.44
CA PRO A 319 21.85 -29.39 7.43
C PRO A 319 21.03 -30.64 7.75
N VAL A 320 20.53 -31.33 6.71
CA VAL A 320 19.91 -32.64 6.88
C VAL A 320 21.00 -33.70 6.94
N ASP A 321 20.98 -34.54 7.97
CA ASP A 321 21.97 -35.61 8.17
C ASP A 321 22.11 -36.49 6.92
N GLY A 322 23.35 -36.65 6.43
CA GLY A 322 23.68 -37.47 5.27
C GLY A 322 23.65 -36.77 3.90
N ALA A 323 23.30 -35.48 3.83
CA ALA A 323 23.20 -34.75 2.55
C ALA A 323 24.55 -34.42 1.89
N PHE A 324 25.63 -34.36 2.67
CA PHE A 324 27.00 -34.22 2.14
C PHE A 324 27.65 -35.59 1.98
N GLY A 325 27.40 -36.25 0.84
CA GLY A 325 28.32 -37.28 0.35
C GLY A 325 29.68 -36.63 0.07
N GLY A 326 30.60 -36.71 1.03
CA GLY A 326 31.89 -36.04 0.95
C GLY A 326 32.72 -36.48 -0.27
N PRO A 327 33.33 -35.56 -1.03
CA PRO A 327 34.45 -35.93 -1.88
C PRO A 327 35.65 -36.29 -0.98
N ALA A 328 36.30 -37.40 -1.30
CA ALA A 328 37.50 -37.88 -0.62
C ALA A 328 38.52 -36.74 -0.46
N ALA A 329 39.05 -36.61 0.76
CA ALA A 329 40.07 -35.64 1.11
C ALA A 329 41.25 -35.72 0.13
N ILE A 330 41.43 -34.68 -0.66
CA ILE A 330 42.75 -34.30 -1.16
C ILE A 330 43.16 -33.15 -0.25
N GLU A 331 44.07 -33.45 0.68
CA GLU A 331 44.76 -32.45 1.49
C GLU A 331 45.33 -31.36 0.58
N ALA A 332 44.90 -30.11 0.78
CA ALA A 332 45.54 -28.96 0.18
C ALA A 332 45.97 -27.99 1.29
N SER A 333 47.28 -27.77 1.33
CA SER A 333 48.04 -27.01 2.29
C SER A 333 47.50 -25.60 2.54
N SER A 334 47.55 -25.21 3.81
CA SER A 334 47.38 -23.85 4.31
C SER A 334 48.33 -22.86 3.61
N VAL A 335 47.75 -21.81 2.98
CA VAL A 335 48.46 -20.63 2.47
C VAL A 335 48.05 -19.41 3.32
N PRO A 336 48.97 -18.50 3.70
CA PRO A 336 48.66 -17.40 4.61
C PRO A 336 47.88 -16.26 3.93
N ALA A 337 47.12 -15.53 4.75
CA ALA A 337 46.26 -14.41 4.35
C ALA A 337 47.01 -13.26 3.65
N LEU A 338 46.43 -12.76 2.56
CA LEU A 338 46.83 -11.51 1.90
C LEU A 338 46.15 -10.28 2.57
N PRO A 339 46.77 -9.09 2.53
CA PRO A 339 46.31 -7.90 3.23
C PRO A 339 45.13 -7.19 2.55
N SER A 340 44.39 -6.41 3.33
CA SER A 340 43.16 -5.69 2.95
C SER A 340 43.35 -4.68 1.81
N ALA A 341 42.40 -4.65 0.87
CA ALA A 341 42.31 -3.70 -0.24
C ALA A 341 41.75 -2.32 0.22
N PRO A 342 42.04 -1.22 -0.51
CA PRO A 342 41.64 0.13 -0.09
C PRO A 342 40.17 0.43 -0.41
N GLU A 343 39.62 1.40 0.33
CA GLU A 343 38.22 1.85 0.25
C GLU A 343 37.90 2.48 -1.11
N SER A 344 36.89 1.94 -1.82
CA SER A 344 36.35 2.52 -3.04
C SER A 344 35.10 3.35 -2.74
N SER A 345 35.13 4.64 -3.05
CA SER A 345 33.95 5.52 -3.08
C SER A 345 33.18 5.34 -4.40
N GLY A 346 32.13 4.53 -4.35
CA GLY A 346 31.11 4.33 -5.40
C GLY A 346 29.78 3.92 -4.75
N PRO A 347 28.64 4.02 -5.46
CA PRO A 347 27.35 3.56 -4.93
C PRO A 347 27.41 2.07 -4.57
N PRO A 348 26.68 1.61 -3.54
CA PRO A 348 26.80 0.23 -3.06
C PRO A 348 26.42 -0.75 -4.19
N PRO A 349 27.15 -1.87 -4.33
CA PRO A 349 26.79 -2.89 -5.31
C PRO A 349 25.41 -3.47 -4.96
N ALA A 350 24.70 -3.96 -5.98
CA ALA A 350 23.54 -4.82 -5.79
C ALA A 350 23.89 -5.93 -4.78
N GLY A 351 22.97 -6.26 -3.88
CA GLY A 351 23.13 -7.39 -2.98
C GLY A 351 23.48 -8.65 -3.78
N PRO A 352 24.16 -9.66 -3.19
CA PRO A 352 24.76 -10.80 -3.91
C PRO A 352 23.75 -11.67 -4.70
N MET A 353 22.45 -11.37 -4.59
CA MET A 353 21.34 -12.05 -5.25
C MET A 353 20.64 -11.18 -6.32
N GLY A 354 21.24 -10.06 -6.74
CA GLY A 354 20.69 -9.15 -7.76
C GLY A 354 19.65 -8.15 -7.23
N GLU A 355 19.84 -7.66 -6.00
CA GLU A 355 18.95 -6.64 -5.42
C GLU A 355 19.21 -5.28 -6.10
N ALA A 356 18.30 -4.83 -6.97
CA ALA A 356 18.30 -3.46 -7.46
C ALA A 356 17.66 -2.55 -6.39
N PHE A 357 18.45 -1.69 -5.75
CA PHE A 357 17.93 -0.64 -4.88
C PHE A 357 17.29 0.46 -5.75
N GLY A 358 15.97 0.44 -5.88
CA GLY A 358 15.21 1.54 -6.45
C GLY A 358 15.11 2.72 -5.48
N TYR A 359 16.08 3.64 -5.52
CA TYR A 359 15.91 5.01 -5.01
C TYR A 359 16.38 6.00 -6.08
N GLY A 360 15.44 6.64 -6.75
CA GLY A 360 15.71 7.82 -7.57
C GLY A 360 15.97 9.02 -6.68
N GLY A 361 17.24 9.38 -6.51
CA GLY A 361 17.68 10.59 -5.82
C GLY A 361 18.72 11.33 -6.65
N GLY A 362 18.38 12.56 -7.05
CA GLY A 362 19.28 13.56 -7.61
C GLY A 362 18.47 14.80 -8.01
N ALA A 363 18.86 16.05 -7.73
CA ALA A 363 20.01 16.56 -7.01
C ALA A 363 19.68 18.01 -6.56
N SER A 364 20.32 18.42 -5.47
CA SER A 364 20.38 19.80 -4.99
C SER A 364 21.06 20.73 -6.00
N GLY A 365 20.45 21.89 -6.27
CA GLY A 365 21.06 22.97 -7.05
C GLY A 365 20.61 24.34 -6.56
N GLY A 366 21.51 25.01 -5.82
CA GLY A 366 21.74 26.46 -5.79
C GLY A 366 20.55 27.41 -5.76
N TYR A 367 20.28 27.95 -4.57
CA TYR A 367 19.73 29.28 -4.39
C TYR A 367 20.79 30.31 -4.85
N ASP A 368 20.48 31.08 -5.89
CA ASP A 368 21.03 32.42 -6.05
C ASP A 368 19.93 33.35 -6.57
N SER A 369 19.75 34.44 -5.83
CA SER A 369 18.74 35.46 -6.08
C SER A 369 19.28 36.48 -7.07
N ALA A 370 18.58 36.72 -8.17
CA ALA A 370 18.63 38.00 -8.88
C ALA A 370 17.47 38.16 -9.87
N LEU A 371 16.86 39.36 -9.86
CA LEU A 371 15.82 39.91 -10.75
C LEU A 371 14.38 39.50 -10.34
N GLY A 372 13.52 40.37 -9.81
CA GLY A 372 13.43 41.81 -9.98
C GLY A 372 12.42 42.13 -11.08
N ASP A 373 11.27 42.68 -10.66
CA ASP A 373 10.27 43.42 -11.43
C ASP A 373 9.60 42.76 -12.65
N ALA A 374 8.35 42.32 -12.45
CA ALA A 374 7.27 42.59 -13.41
C ALA A 374 5.91 42.28 -12.77
N TRP A 375 5.31 43.30 -12.15
CA TRP A 375 3.85 43.41 -12.15
C TRP A 375 3.42 43.59 -13.61
N GLY A 376 2.51 42.75 -14.09
CA GLY A 376 1.97 42.85 -15.44
C GLY A 376 0.84 41.86 -15.63
N ASP A 377 -0.34 42.42 -15.86
CA ASP A 377 -1.63 41.78 -16.10
C ASP A 377 -1.58 40.50 -16.96
N ALA A 378 -2.28 39.47 -16.49
CA ALA A 378 -2.81 38.43 -17.35
C ALA A 378 -4.20 38.01 -16.82
N ASP A 379 -5.21 38.69 -17.35
CA ASP A 379 -6.60 38.25 -17.37
C ASP A 379 -6.68 36.83 -17.95
N GLY A 380 -7.02 35.86 -17.10
CA GLY A 380 -7.20 34.45 -17.42
C GLY A 380 -8.49 33.93 -16.82
N HIS A 381 -9.56 34.09 -17.59
CA HIS A 381 -10.95 33.73 -17.35
C HIS A 381 -11.13 32.28 -16.80
N TYR A 382 -11.45 32.15 -15.50
CA TYR A 382 -12.15 30.98 -14.96
C TYR A 382 -13.56 31.44 -14.55
N ASP A 383 -14.50 31.29 -15.47
CA ASP A 383 -15.92 31.50 -15.23
C ASP A 383 -16.49 30.25 -14.55
N LEU A 384 -16.13 30.04 -13.28
CA LEU A 384 -16.98 29.25 -12.40
C LEU A 384 -18.17 30.14 -12.09
N VAL A 385 -19.33 29.80 -12.64
CA VAL A 385 -20.61 30.45 -12.33
C VAL A 385 -20.80 30.41 -10.81
N ARG A 386 -20.40 31.49 -10.15
CA ARG A 386 -20.69 31.77 -8.76
C ARG A 386 -22.15 32.22 -8.73
N PRO A 387 -23.01 31.66 -7.86
CA PRO A 387 -24.24 32.38 -7.53
C PRO A 387 -23.86 33.76 -6.98
N THR A 388 -24.66 34.76 -7.34
CA THR A 388 -24.45 36.16 -6.92
C THR A 388 -24.44 36.25 -5.39
N PRO A 389 -23.77 37.26 -4.79
CA PRO A 389 -23.66 37.41 -3.34
C PRO A 389 -24.99 37.52 -2.58
N GLU A 390 -26.11 37.63 -3.30
CA GLU A 390 -27.46 37.78 -2.76
C GLU A 390 -28.19 36.45 -2.56
N ASP A 391 -27.71 35.33 -3.13
CA ASP A 391 -28.24 33.97 -2.87
C ASP A 391 -27.49 33.28 -1.72
N ARG A 392 -27.22 34.04 -0.65
CA ARG A 392 -26.81 33.45 0.63
C ARG A 392 -27.97 32.61 1.15
N ALA A 393 -27.90 31.30 0.95
CA ALA A 393 -28.53 30.38 1.89
C ALA A 393 -27.94 30.73 3.26
N ALA A 394 -28.76 31.34 4.13
CA ALA A 394 -28.37 31.62 5.49
C ALA A 394 -27.87 30.30 6.09
N SER A 395 -26.59 30.25 6.45
CA SER A 395 -26.06 29.10 7.17
C SER A 395 -26.96 28.88 8.37
N VAL A 396 -27.40 27.64 8.60
CA VAL A 396 -28.22 27.29 9.78
C VAL A 396 -27.54 27.75 11.07
N LEU A 397 -26.20 27.84 11.04
CA LEU A 397 -25.34 28.27 12.13
C LEU A 397 -25.08 29.78 12.18
N ASP A 398 -25.69 30.57 11.27
CA ASP A 398 -25.61 32.04 11.28
C ASP A 398 -26.65 32.66 12.24
N LYS A 399 -27.71 31.91 12.60
CA LYS A 399 -28.72 32.28 13.61
C LYS A 399 -28.48 31.57 14.95
N ARG A 400 -27.26 31.67 15.49
CA ARG A 400 -26.92 31.12 16.81
C ARG A 400 -27.80 31.73 17.91
N THR A 401 -28.61 30.91 18.56
CA THR A 401 -28.80 31.04 20.01
C THR A 401 -27.70 30.22 20.68
N SER A 402 -27.07 30.78 21.71
CA SER A 402 -25.97 30.12 22.45
C SER A 402 -26.42 28.88 23.24
N ASP A 403 -27.69 28.52 23.19
CA ASP A 403 -28.36 27.59 24.11
C ASP A 403 -27.86 26.14 24.02
N TRP A 404 -27.19 25.73 22.93
CA TRP A 404 -26.61 24.37 22.85
C TRP A 404 -25.30 24.23 23.62
N LYS A 405 -24.60 25.34 23.92
CA LYS A 405 -23.35 25.30 24.71
C LYS A 405 -23.60 25.09 26.20
N ASP A 406 -24.82 25.38 26.65
CA ASP A 406 -25.26 25.32 28.05
C ASP A 406 -26.16 24.10 28.37
N ALA A 407 -26.38 23.21 27.40
CA ALA A 407 -27.22 22.00 27.48
C ALA A 407 -26.41 20.72 27.34
#